data_AF-A0A0B7IC62-F1
#
_entry.id   AF-A0A0B7IC62-F1
#
_cell.length_a   1.000
_cell.length_b   1.000
_cell.length_c   1.000
_cell.angle_alpha   90.00
_cell.angle_beta   90.00
_cell.angle_gamma   90.00
#
_symmetry.space_group_name_H-M   'P 1'
#
loop_
_entity.id
_entity.type
_entity.pdbx_description
1 polymer ?
#
loop_
_entity_poly.entity_id
_entity_poly.type
_entity_poly.pdbx_seq_one_letter_code
_entity_poly.pdbx_strand_id
1 'polypeptide(L)' 'MDKEVKRRVQTELSELSERIGKLKIFVKSSKFKEIDKAQQPLLKKQLKVMLTYEDILKKRLN' A
#
# COMPACT_ATOMS: atom_id res chain seq x y z
N MET A 1 -9.57 11.85 -18.66
CA MET A 1 -8.15 11.80 -18.26
C MET A 1 -7.30 11.52 -19.49
N ASP A 2 -6.18 12.23 -19.65
CA ASP A 2 -5.21 11.98 -20.71
C ASP A 2 -4.68 10.51 -20.68
N LYS A 3 -4.33 9.95 -21.85
CA LYS A 3 -3.92 8.53 -21.96
C LYS A 3 -2.61 8.24 -21.22
N GLU A 4 -1.66 9.16 -21.27
CA GLU A 4 -0.38 9.03 -20.55
C GLU A 4 -0.63 9.14 -19.04
N VAL A 5 -1.43 10.12 -18.61
CA VAL A 5 -1.83 10.27 -17.21
C VAL A 5 -2.52 9.01 -16.70
N LYS A 6 -3.46 8.43 -17.47
CA LYS A 6 -4.14 7.18 -17.12
C LYS A 6 -3.15 6.03 -16.93
N ARG A 7 -2.21 5.86 -17.86
CA ARG A 7 -1.19 4.81 -17.78
C ARG A 7 -0.32 4.96 -16.53
N ARG A 8 0.10 6.19 -16.21
CA ARG A 8 0.89 6.48 -15.00
C ARG A 8 0.13 6.09 -13.73
N VAL A 9 -1.15 6.43 -13.64
CA VAL A 9 -1.99 6.07 -12.48
C VAL A 9 -2.20 4.55 -12.39
N GLN A 10 -2.35 3.85 -13.51
CA GLN A 10 -2.44 2.38 -13.53
C GLN A 10 -1.16 1.70 -13.05
N THR A 11 0.00 2.15 -13.53
CA THR A 11 1.31 1.65 -13.09
C THR A 11 1.50 1.88 -11.60
N GLU A 12 1.23 3.09 -11.13
CA GLU A 12 1.33 3.45 -9.71
C GLU A 12 0.40 2.61 -8.83
N LEU A 13 -0.84 2.38 -9.26
CA LEU A 13 -1.78 1.51 -8.55
C LEU A 13 -1.25 0.09 -8.45
N SER A 14 -0.73 -0.46 -9.56
CA SER A 14 -0.19 -1.82 -9.59
C SER A 14 0.98 -2.00 -8.61
N GLU A 15 1.94 -1.08 -8.64
CA GLU A 15 3.10 -1.10 -7.74
C GLU A 15 2.69 -0.95 -6.27
N LEU A 16 1.72 -0.06 -5.98
CA LEU A 16 1.22 0.15 -4.63
C LEU A 16 0.50 -1.09 -4.09
N SER A 17 -0.37 -1.71 -4.90
CA SER A 17 -1.09 -2.93 -4.52
C SER A 17 -0.13 -4.08 -4.21
N GLU A 18 0.96 -4.24 -4.97
CA GLU A 18 1.99 -5.24 -4.67
C GLU A 18 2.66 -4.98 -3.30
N ARG A 19 3.04 -3.73 -3.03
CA ARG A 19 3.66 -3.33 -1.75
C ARG A 19 2.69 -3.52 -0.58
N ILE A 20 1.40 -3.19 -0.76
CA ILE A 20 0.34 -3.46 0.22
C ILE A 20 0.26 -4.95 0.52
N GLY A 21 0.28 -5.81 -0.51
CA GLY A 21 0.24 -7.26 -0.36
C GLY A 21 1.38 -7.78 0.52
N LYS A 22 2.62 -7.39 0.20
CA LYS A 22 3.82 -7.76 0.97
C LYS A 22 3.72 -7.29 2.43
N LEU A 23 3.36 -6.03 2.65
CA LEU A 23 3.26 -5.46 4.01
C LEU A 23 2.12 -6.10 4.82
N LYS A 24 0.99 -6.38 4.18
CA LYS A 24 -0.16 -7.05 4.82
C LYS A 24 0.18 -8.47 5.25
N ILE A 25 0.93 -9.21 4.44
CA ILE A 25 1.46 -10.54 4.80
C ILE A 25 2.42 -10.41 5.98
N PHE A 26 3.37 -9.48 5.90
CA PHE A 26 4.35 -9.26 6.95
C PHE A 26 3.71 -8.93 8.30
N VAL A 27 2.82 -7.93 8.36
CA VAL A 27 2.13 -7.48 9.59
C VAL A 27 1.31 -8.59 10.24
N LYS A 28 0.88 -9.60 9.49
CA LYS A 28 0.14 -10.77 10.00
C LYS A 28 1.04 -11.95 10.41
N SER A 29 2.31 -11.93 10.01
CA SER A 29 3.26 -13.02 10.28
C SER A 29 3.74 -13.03 11.73
N SER A 30 4.28 -14.16 12.18
CA SER A 30 4.94 -14.25 13.49
C SER A 30 6.14 -13.31 13.61
N LYS A 31 6.90 -13.11 12.52
CA LYS A 31 8.08 -12.23 12.46
C LYS A 31 7.77 -10.77 12.80
N PHE A 32 6.54 -10.32 12.57
CA PHE A 32 6.12 -8.97 12.98
C PHE A 32 6.10 -8.78 14.50
N LYS A 33 5.95 -9.85 15.28
CA LYS A 33 6.02 -9.78 16.74
C LYS A 33 7.47 -9.71 17.24
N GLU A 34 8.43 -10.10 16.39
CA GLU A 34 9.86 -10.18 16.70
C GLU A 34 10.60 -8.87 16.43
N ILE A 35 10.03 -7.96 15.63
CA ILE A 35 10.60 -6.63 15.41
C ILE A 35 10.35 -5.69 16.60
N ASP A 36 11.13 -4.62 16.64
CA ASP A 36 10.99 -3.54 17.63
C ASP A 36 9.54 -3.06 17.78
N LYS A 37 9.09 -2.99 19.03
CA LYS A 37 7.75 -2.54 19.41
C LYS A 37 7.45 -1.12 18.91
N ALA A 38 8.46 -0.26 18.73
CA ALA A 38 8.26 1.06 18.15
C ALA A 38 7.97 1.00 16.63
N GLN A 39 8.49 0.00 15.92
CA GLN A 39 8.28 -0.19 14.48
C GLN A 39 6.90 -0.77 14.15
N GLN A 40 6.37 -1.64 15.00
CA GLN A 40 5.08 -2.29 14.81
C GLN A 40 3.91 -1.30 14.51
N PRO A 41 3.65 -0.27 15.35
CA PRO A 41 2.58 0.70 15.06
C PRO A 41 2.86 1.52 13.81
N LEU A 42 4.12 1.81 13.49
CA LEU A 42 4.51 2.56 12.28
C LEU A 42 4.16 1.78 11.01
N LEU A 43 4.47 0.49 10.97
CA LEU A 43 4.13 -0.38 9.82
C LEU A 43 2.62 -0.58 9.66
N LYS A 44 1.86 -0.66 10.76
CA LYS A 44 0.39 -0.67 10.71
C LYS A 44 -0.16 0.65 10.16
N LYS A 45 0.40 1.78 10.59
CA LYS A 45 0.03 3.11 10.09
C LYS A 45 0.38 3.25 8.61
N GLN A 46 1.56 2.80 8.20
CA GLN A 46 2.00 2.77 6.81
C GLN A 46 1.00 1.98 5.95
N LEU A 47 0.63 0.76 6.37
CA LEU A 47 -0.35 -0.06 5.66
C LEU A 47 -1.69 0.66 5.50
N LYS A 48 -2.17 1.34 6.56
CA LYS A 48 -3.41 2.12 6.51
C LYS A 48 -3.33 3.25 5.48
N VAL A 49 -2.24 4.03 5.49
CA VAL A 49 -2.03 5.14 4.54
C VAL A 49 -1.96 4.62 3.10
N MET A 50 -1.26 3.51 2.87
CA MET A 50 -1.16 2.91 1.55
C MET A 50 -2.53 2.43 1.03
N LEU A 51 -3.36 1.82 1.87
CA LEU A 51 -4.73 1.43 1.50
C LEU A 51 -5.60 2.63 1.15
N THR A 52 -5.50 3.72 1.91
CA THR A 52 -6.18 4.99 1.56
C THR A 52 -5.68 5.53 0.24
N TYR A 53 -4.37 5.46 -0.03
CA TYR A 53 -3.83 5.93 -1.29
C TYR A 53 -4.27 5.07 -2.48
N GLU A 54 -4.35 3.75 -2.29
CA GLU A 54 -4.87 2.82 -3.30
C GLU A 54 -6.31 3.15 -3.69
N ASP A 55 -7.17 3.46 -2.71
CA ASP A 55 -8.55 3.90 -2.95
C ASP A 55 -8.62 5.20 -3.76
N ILE A 56 -7.74 6.17 -3.46
CA ILE A 56 -7.62 7.41 -4.24
C ILE A 56 -7.24 7.10 -5.70
N LEU A 57 -6.25 6.23 -5.92
CA LEU A 57 -5.82 5.86 -7.27
C LEU A 57 -6.93 5.15 -8.05
N LYS A 58 -7.67 4.24 -7.42
CA LYS A 58 -8.84 3.58 -8.03
C LYS A 58 -9.91 4.61 -8.43
N LYS A 59 -10.22 5.57 -7.55
CA LYS A 59 -11.17 6.66 -7.83
C LYS A 59 -10.73 7.57 -8.98
N ARG A 60 -9.42 7.79 -9.14
CA ARG A 60 -8.87 8.58 -10.27
C ARG A 60 -8.96 7.87 -11.62
N LEU A 61 -9.08 6.53 -11.63
CA LEU A 61 -9.18 5.72 -12.84
C LEU A 61 -10.62 5.50 -13.33
N ASN A 62 -11.60 5.68 -12.44
CA ASN A 62 -13.03 5.68 -12.73
C ASN A 62 -13.46 7.03 -13.32
#